data_AF-A0A7R9WTA6-F1
#
_entry.id   AF-A0A7R9WTA6-F1
#
_cell.length_a   1.000
_cell.length_b   1.000
_cell.length_c   1.000
_cell.angle_alpha   90.00
_cell.angle_beta   90.00
_cell.angle_gamma   90.00
#
_symmetry.space_group_name_H-M   'P 1'
#
loop_
_entity.id
_entity.type
_entity.pdbx_description
1 polymer ?
#
loop_
_entity_poly.entity_id
_entity_poly.type
_entity_poly.pdbx_seq_one_letter_code
_entity_poly.pdbx_strand_id
1 'polypeptide(L)'
;KPDATSCTPMAEDLQRTKLSEYLEHHVRVKTKVRVEEMAKEKSEAEKISMEEATKLVGMGGAITIRQVTSMDRKLDVRDRMRKRYAFKNYPHEFSFRCKCIIVFQNLDGVDVILFGLYVYEHDENNPPP
;
A
#
# COMPACT_ATOMS: atom_id res chain seq x y z
N LYS A 1 -12.31 -19.74 8.82
CA LYS A 1 -11.17 -19.09 8.15
C LYS A 1 -10.29 -20.22 7.64
N PRO A 2 -9.87 -20.26 6.37
CA PRO A 2 -8.87 -21.25 5.97
C PRO A 2 -7.55 -20.88 6.66
N ASP A 3 -6.90 -21.89 7.24
CA ASP A 3 -5.59 -21.77 7.88
C ASP A 3 -4.47 -21.70 6.83
N ALA A 4 -3.35 -21.08 7.19
CA ALA A 4 -2.18 -20.90 6.32
C ALA A 4 -1.56 -22.26 5.93
N THR A 5 -1.36 -22.49 4.63
CA THR A 5 -0.92 -23.78 4.07
C THR A 5 0.61 -23.93 3.96
N SER A 6 1.38 -22.93 4.39
CA SER A 6 2.84 -22.82 4.17
C SER A 6 3.66 -22.96 5.46
N CYS A 7 4.81 -23.65 5.38
CA CYS A 7 5.79 -23.78 6.48
C CYS A 7 6.60 -22.49 6.72
N THR A 8 6.58 -21.56 5.76
CA THR A 8 7.24 -20.24 5.83
C THR A 8 6.16 -19.16 5.92
N PRO A 9 6.22 -18.22 6.89
CA PRO A 9 5.23 -17.16 7.00
C PRO A 9 5.29 -16.25 5.78
N MET A 10 4.14 -16.10 5.11
CA MET A 10 3.98 -15.32 3.89
C MET A 10 3.35 -13.95 4.20
N ALA A 11 3.47 -13.01 3.27
CA ALA A 11 2.82 -11.70 3.34
C ALA A 11 1.29 -11.82 3.47
N GLU A 12 0.70 -12.88 2.91
CA GLU A 12 -0.73 -13.13 3.03
C GLU A 12 -1.20 -13.41 4.47
N ASP A 13 -0.30 -13.96 5.30
CA ASP A 13 -0.53 -14.31 6.70
C ASP A 13 -0.46 -13.11 7.64
N LEU A 14 0.13 -12.00 7.18
CA LEU A 14 0.15 -10.75 7.94
C LEU A 14 -1.27 -10.25 8.22
N GLN A 15 -1.43 -9.62 9.38
CA GLN A 15 -2.73 -9.13 9.85
C GLN A 15 -3.37 -8.20 8.82
N ARG A 16 -4.64 -8.47 8.52
CA ARG A 16 -5.48 -7.66 7.65
C ARG A 16 -6.13 -6.52 8.43
N THR A 17 -6.22 -5.37 7.78
CA THR A 17 -6.97 -4.20 8.26
C THR A 17 -7.92 -3.74 7.16
N LYS A 18 -8.94 -2.95 7.53
CA LYS A 18 -9.90 -2.39 6.54
C LYS A 18 -9.18 -1.60 5.44
N LEU A 19 -8.15 -0.83 5.81
CA LEU A 19 -7.34 -0.07 4.86
C LEU A 19 -6.55 -1.01 3.93
N SER A 20 -5.89 -2.03 4.48
CA SER A 20 -5.09 -2.94 3.67
C SER A 20 -5.95 -3.75 2.70
N GLU A 21 -7.11 -4.23 3.16
CA GLU A 21 -8.07 -4.96 2.33
C GLU A 21 -8.65 -4.11 1.21
N TYR A 22 -9.01 -2.86 1.51
CA TYR A 22 -9.52 -1.93 0.51
C TYR A 22 -8.48 -1.65 -0.58
N LEU A 23 -7.24 -1.33 -0.18
CA LEU A 23 -6.15 -1.07 -1.12
C LEU A 23 -5.82 -2.31 -1.95
N GLU A 24 -5.70 -3.48 -1.30
CA GLU A 24 -5.41 -4.75 -1.98
C GLU A 24 -6.49 -5.09 -3.02
N HIS A 25 -7.76 -5.00 -2.64
CA HIS A 25 -8.87 -5.25 -3.55
C HIS A 25 -8.84 -4.30 -4.74
N HIS A 26 -8.68 -2.99 -4.47
CA HIS A 26 -8.67 -1.98 -5.52
C HIS A 26 -7.52 -2.19 -6.52
N VAL A 27 -6.31 -2.44 -6.02
CA VAL A 27 -5.13 -2.69 -6.86
C VAL A 27 -5.32 -3.96 -7.68
N ARG A 28 -5.77 -5.08 -7.08
CA ARG A 28 -6.01 -6.33 -7.80
C ARG A 28 -7.04 -6.18 -8.92
N VAL A 29 -8.15 -5.46 -8.67
CA VAL A 29 -9.17 -5.21 -9.70
C VAL A 29 -8.59 -4.39 -10.85
N LYS A 30 -7.89 -3.29 -10.56
CA LYS A 30 -7.29 -2.44 -11.59
C LYS A 30 -6.18 -3.14 -12.38
N THR A 31 -5.35 -3.91 -11.70
CA THR A 31 -4.34 -4.78 -12.30
C THR A 31 -4.96 -5.77 -13.26
N LYS A 32 -6.02 -6.48 -12.84
CA LYS A 32 -6.70 -7.47 -13.69
C LYS A 32 -7.22 -6.83 -14.98
N VAL A 33 -7.93 -5.70 -14.87
CA VAL A 33 -8.43 -4.96 -16.04
C VAL A 33 -7.28 -4.56 -16.97
N ARG A 34 -6.19 -4.02 -16.41
CA ARG A 34 -5.04 -3.59 -17.21
C ARG A 34 -4.36 -4.76 -17.92
N VAL A 35 -4.24 -5.91 -17.27
CA VAL A 35 -3.68 -7.14 -17.88
C VAL A 35 -4.57 -7.63 -19.03
N GLU A 36 -5.89 -7.62 -18.85
CA GLU A 36 -6.84 -8.01 -19.91
C GLU A 36 -6.75 -7.08 -21.13
N GLU A 37 -6.66 -5.75 -20.90
CA GLU A 37 -6.46 -4.77 -21.97
C GLU A 37 -5.14 -5.00 -22.73
N MET A 38 -4.03 -5.16 -22.01
CA MET A 38 -2.73 -5.42 -22.65
C MET A 38 -2.70 -6.77 -23.38
N ALA A 39 -3.34 -7.81 -22.84
CA ALA A 39 -3.44 -9.10 -23.49
C ALA A 39 -4.22 -8.99 -24.80
N LYS A 40 -5.29 -8.20 -24.83
CA LYS A 40 -6.06 -7.92 -26.05
C LYS A 40 -5.22 -7.20 -27.10
N GLU A 41 -4.56 -6.10 -26.72
CA GLU A 41 -3.68 -5.33 -27.60
C GLU A 41 -2.58 -6.22 -28.19
N LYS A 42 -1.96 -7.08 -27.37
CA LYS A 42 -0.90 -7.99 -27.79
C LYS A 42 -1.40 -9.10 -28.71
N SER A 43 -2.56 -9.70 -28.40
CA SER A 43 -3.17 -10.72 -29.26
C SER A 43 -3.47 -10.17 -30.65
N GLU A 44 -3.98 -8.93 -30.74
CA GLU A 44 -4.26 -8.28 -32.02
C GLU A 44 -2.98 -7.91 -32.79
N ALA A 45 -1.97 -7.39 -32.11
CA ALA A 45 -0.69 -6.99 -32.72
C ALA A 45 0.13 -8.18 -33.23
N GLU A 46 0.23 -9.25 -32.44
CA GLU A 46 1.09 -10.41 -32.72
C GLU A 46 0.31 -11.59 -33.36
N LYS A 47 -1.03 -11.47 -33.49
CA LYS A 47 -1.93 -12.52 -34.00
C LYS A 47 -1.81 -13.85 -33.26
N ILE A 48 -1.48 -13.78 -31.97
CA ILE A 48 -1.42 -14.94 -31.07
C ILE A 48 -2.75 -15.15 -30.35
N SER A 49 -2.94 -16.33 -29.77
CA SER A 49 -4.15 -16.62 -28.99
C SER A 49 -4.27 -15.70 -27.76
N MET A 50 -5.51 -15.43 -27.32
CA MET A 50 -5.74 -14.65 -26.08
C MET A 50 -5.12 -15.30 -24.84
N GLU A 51 -5.08 -16.64 -24.80
CA GLU A 51 -4.47 -17.38 -23.70
C GLU A 51 -2.95 -17.17 -23.65
N GLU A 52 -2.28 -17.25 -24.81
CA GLU A 52 -0.85 -17.00 -24.94
C GLU A 52 -0.50 -15.53 -24.66
N ALA A 53 -1.28 -14.58 -25.18
CA ALA A 53 -1.11 -13.17 -24.91
C ALA A 53 -1.27 -12.86 -23.40
N THR A 54 -2.28 -13.44 -22.75
CA THR A 54 -2.49 -13.29 -21.30
C THR A 54 -1.31 -13.85 -20.51
N LYS A 55 -0.74 -14.99 -20.91
CA LYS A 55 0.44 -15.56 -20.27
C LYS A 55 1.68 -14.67 -20.42
N LEU A 56 1.87 -14.08 -21.61
CA LEU A 56 3.01 -13.20 -21.88
C LEU A 56 2.93 -11.85 -21.19
N VAL A 57 1.72 -11.34 -20.95
CA VAL A 57 1.46 -10.07 -20.25
C VAL A 57 1.07 -10.28 -18.78
N GLY A 58 1.02 -11.53 -18.34
CA GLY A 58 0.65 -11.90 -16.99
C GLY A 58 1.52 -11.19 -15.97
N MET A 59 0.89 -10.56 -14.99
CA MET A 59 1.59 -9.92 -13.89
C MET A 59 2.06 -10.98 -12.89
N GLY A 60 3.32 -11.43 -13.02
CA GLY A 60 4.02 -12.30 -12.04
C GLY A 60 3.09 -13.21 -11.23
N GLY A 61 3.17 -13.15 -9.90
CA GLY A 61 2.14 -13.71 -9.02
C GLY A 61 1.38 -12.65 -8.23
N ALA A 62 0.64 -13.11 -7.23
CA ALA A 62 -0.39 -12.32 -6.55
C ALA A 62 0.19 -11.12 -5.77
N ILE A 63 -0.46 -9.96 -5.89
CA ILE A 63 -0.17 -8.77 -5.09
C ILE A 63 -0.87 -8.87 -3.73
N THR A 64 -0.15 -8.61 -2.65
CA THR A 64 -0.67 -8.56 -1.27
C THR A 64 -0.29 -7.23 -0.64
N ILE A 65 -1.25 -6.52 -0.04
CA ILE A 65 -1.00 -5.20 0.58
C ILE A 65 -1.28 -5.29 2.08
N ARG A 66 -0.35 -4.83 2.92
CA ARG A 66 -0.47 -4.94 4.38
C ARG A 66 -0.09 -3.63 5.07
N GLN A 67 -0.96 -3.21 5.99
CA GLN A 67 -0.62 -2.18 6.97
C GLN A 67 0.12 -2.86 8.11
N VAL A 68 1.44 -2.72 8.15
CA VAL A 68 2.31 -3.42 9.12
C VAL A 68 2.47 -2.65 10.44
N THR A 69 2.29 -1.33 10.43
CA THR A 69 2.29 -0.52 11.65
C THR A 69 1.19 0.53 11.63
N SER A 70 0.71 0.88 12.82
CA SER A 70 -0.17 2.02 13.08
C SER A 70 0.09 2.50 14.50
N MET A 71 0.71 3.68 14.65
CA MET A 71 1.15 4.20 15.94
C MET A 71 0.83 5.68 16.07
N ASP A 72 0.30 6.08 17.21
CA ASP A 72 0.12 7.50 17.55
C ASP A 72 1.47 8.10 17.95
N ARG A 73 1.79 9.26 17.37
CA ARG A 73 3.05 9.99 17.58
C ARG A 73 2.77 11.49 17.71
N LYS A 74 3.78 12.22 18.18
CA LYS A 74 3.76 13.68 18.32
C LYS A 74 4.92 14.29 17.54
N LEU A 75 4.67 15.43 16.92
CA LEU A 75 5.64 16.25 16.21
C LEU A 75 5.84 17.55 16.99
N ASP A 76 7.00 17.68 17.63
CA ASP A 76 7.36 18.91 18.34
C ASP A 76 7.72 20.03 17.36
N VAL A 77 7.12 21.20 17.55
CA VAL A 77 7.42 22.39 16.76
C VAL A 77 8.77 22.93 17.17
N ARG A 78 9.70 23.01 16.21
CA ARG A 78 11.06 23.53 16.45
C ARG A 78 11.04 24.97 16.97
N ASP A 79 11.99 25.29 17.85
CA ASP A 79 12.12 26.58 18.55
C ASP A 79 12.03 27.81 17.62
N ARG A 80 12.62 27.73 16.44
CA ARG A 80 12.61 28.85 15.47
C ARG A 80 11.19 29.15 14.97
N MET A 81 10.38 28.13 14.71
CA MET A 81 8.98 28.29 14.31
C MET A 81 8.16 28.86 15.47
N ARG A 82 8.31 28.30 16.67
CA ARG A 82 7.62 28.79 17.87
C ARG A 82 7.90 30.27 18.14
N LYS A 83 9.18 30.67 18.11
CA LYS A 83 9.58 32.07 18.30
C LYS A 83 9.03 32.98 17.20
N ARG A 84 9.05 32.53 15.93
CA ARG A 84 8.57 33.32 14.79
C ARG A 84 7.06 33.58 14.85
N TYR A 85 6.27 32.61 15.31
CA TYR A 85 4.80 32.68 15.30
C TYR A 85 4.18 32.80 16.71
N ALA A 86 4.98 33.16 17.73
CA ALA A 86 4.50 33.33 19.10
C ALA A 86 3.31 34.29 19.21
N PHE A 87 3.29 35.35 18.39
CA PHE A 87 2.20 36.32 18.33
C PHE A 87 0.85 35.75 17.85
N LYS A 88 0.86 34.56 17.24
CA LYS A 88 -0.35 33.84 16.77
C LYS A 88 -0.78 32.72 17.69
N ASN A 89 -0.16 32.56 18.86
CA ASN A 89 -0.38 31.40 19.74
C ASN A 89 -0.16 30.07 18.99
N TYR A 90 0.93 29.98 18.22
CA TYR A 90 1.23 28.81 17.41
C TYR A 90 1.43 27.55 18.27
N PRO A 91 0.89 26.38 17.89
CA PRO A 91 1.00 25.15 18.67
C PRO A 91 2.44 24.74 18.98
N HIS A 92 2.63 24.08 20.12
CA HIS A 92 3.92 23.52 20.51
C HIS A 92 4.19 22.14 19.92
N GLU A 93 3.13 21.38 19.66
CA GLU A 93 3.17 20.03 19.12
C GLU A 93 1.95 19.76 18.24
N PHE A 94 2.10 18.83 17.30
CA PHE A 94 1.00 18.27 16.51
C PHE A 94 0.97 16.75 16.72
N SER A 95 -0.19 16.19 17.05
CA SER A 95 -0.35 14.74 17.18
C SER A 95 -0.70 14.12 15.83
N PHE A 96 -0.18 12.95 15.49
CA PHE A 96 -0.50 12.28 14.24
C PHE A 96 -0.41 10.78 14.39
N ARG A 97 -1.17 10.04 13.57
CA ARG A 97 -1.03 8.59 13.46
C ARG A 97 -0.11 8.26 12.30
N CYS A 98 0.99 7.57 12.60
CA CYS A 98 1.91 7.04 11.60
C CYS A 98 1.50 5.62 11.22
N LYS A 99 1.27 5.38 9.93
CA LYS A 99 1.06 4.02 9.40
C LYS A 99 2.14 3.66 8.40
N CYS A 100 2.54 2.39 8.41
CA CYS A 100 3.40 1.79 7.39
C CYS A 100 2.58 0.79 6.56
N ILE A 101 2.58 0.97 5.24
CA ILE A 101 1.89 0.12 4.28
C ILE A 101 2.94 -0.46 3.35
N ILE A 102 2.96 -1.78 3.23
CA ILE A 102 3.89 -2.52 2.37
C ILE A 102 3.09 -3.29 1.31
N VAL A 103 3.59 -3.29 0.08
CA VAL A 103 3.07 -4.05 -1.04
C VAL A 103 4.06 -5.16 -1.35
N PHE A 104 3.54 -6.38 -1.35
CA PHE A 104 4.26 -7.60 -1.68
C PHE A 104 3.74 -8.14 -3.00
N GLN A 105 4.60 -8.80 -3.76
CA GLN A 105 4.21 -9.66 -4.88
C GLN A 105 4.82 -11.04 -4.67
N ASN A 106 3.98 -12.07 -4.75
CA ASN A 106 4.46 -13.44 -4.73
C ASN A 106 5.05 -13.77 -6.11
N LEU A 107 6.33 -14.13 -6.16
CA LEU A 107 7.02 -14.57 -7.38
C LEU A 107 7.59 -15.96 -7.09
N ASP A 108 7.08 -16.96 -7.80
CA ASP A 108 7.51 -18.36 -7.69
C ASP A 108 7.53 -18.89 -6.24
N GLY A 109 6.51 -18.51 -5.44
CA GLY A 109 6.37 -18.93 -4.05
C GLY A 109 7.16 -18.08 -3.04
N VAL A 110 7.83 -17.01 -3.48
CA VAL A 110 8.58 -16.08 -2.63
C VAL A 110 7.92 -14.70 -2.65
N ASP A 111 7.67 -14.13 -1.47
CA ASP A 111 7.14 -12.76 -1.39
C ASP A 111 8.24 -11.72 -1.50
N VAL A 112 8.11 -10.85 -2.51
CA VAL A 112 9.02 -9.74 -2.78
C VAL A 112 8.34 -8.42 -2.44
N ILE A 113 9.00 -7.56 -1.65
CA ILE A 113 8.51 -6.21 -1.37
C ILE A 113 8.76 -5.33 -2.60
N LEU A 114 7.69 -4.78 -3.17
CA LEU A 114 7.76 -3.88 -4.33
C LEU A 114 7.69 -2.40 -3.93
N PHE A 115 6.97 -2.11 -2.85
CA PHE A 115 6.66 -0.73 -2.47
C PHE A 115 6.42 -0.64 -0.96
N GLY A 116 6.90 0.45 -0.37
CA GLY A 116 6.67 0.79 1.02
C GLY A 116 6.29 2.25 1.16
N LEU A 117 5.27 2.52 1.97
CA LEU A 117 4.73 3.86 2.21
C LEU A 117 4.55 4.10 3.69
N TYR A 118 5.06 5.25 4.16
CA TYR A 118 4.74 5.79 5.47
C TYR A 118 3.81 6.98 5.29
N VAL A 119 2.67 6.96 5.99
CA VAL A 119 1.72 8.07 6.02
C VAL A 119 1.63 8.65 7.43
N TYR A 120 1.43 9.96 7.50
CA TYR A 120 1.15 10.70 8.72
C TYR A 120 -0.26 11.28 8.63
N GLU A 121 -1.18 10.70 9.39
CA GLU A 121 -2.57 11.11 9.42
C GLU A 121 -2.77 12.10 10.58
N HIS A 122 -3.11 13.34 10.23
CA HIS A 122 -3.54 14.37 11.16
C HIS A 122 -5.06 14.37 11.19
N ASP A 123 -5.65 14.20 12.37
CA ASP A 123 -7.11 14.18 12.54
C ASP A 123 -7.68 15.58 12.81
N GLU A 124 -8.99 15.65 13.01
CA GLU A 124 -9.72 16.89 13.32
C GLU A 124 -9.37 17.50 14.69
N ASN A 125 -8.73 16.74 15.58
CA ASN A 125 -8.31 17.22 16.89
C ASN A 125 -6.98 17.99 16.82
N ASN A 126 -6.29 17.97 15.68
CA ASN A 126 -5.10 18.79 15.51
C ASN A 126 -5.44 20.27 15.52
N PRO A 127 -4.61 21.10 16.18
CA PRO A 127 -4.71 22.53 15.99
C PRO A 127 -4.43 22.92 14.54
N PRO A 128 -5.02 24.03 14.06
CA PRO A 128 -4.76 24.55 12.73
C PRO A 128 -3.29 24.99 12.58
N PRO A 129 -2.73 24.92 11.36
CA PRO A 129 -1.38 25.38 11.07
C PRO A 129 -1.26 26.91 11.00
#